data_AF-A0A0J1GQK0-F1
#
_entry.id   AF-A0A0J1GQK0-F1
#
_cell.length_a   1.000
_cell.length_b   1.000
_cell.length_c   1.000
_cell.angle_alpha   90.00
_cell.angle_beta   90.00
_cell.angle_gamma   90.00
#
_symmetry.space_group_name_H-M   'P 1'
#
loop_
_entity.id
_entity.type
_entity.pdbx_description
1 polymer ?
#
loop_
_entity_poly.entity_id
_entity_poly.type
_entity_poly.pdbx_seq_one_letter_code
_entity_poly.pdbx_strand_id
1 'polypeptide(L)'
;MMKQIALAALCVGSFAFTSTSQAAVMYDVINATSKNCNGGPHGLWTNKHKFSKGTCGQYFNIQKGTFTFYNDHSDESMWTANLSMQAKNPIGDLAEVNMDFHSFSHKEAYKRGGGGRDNTANDLNTAPTPGNGDIDFFTGIGPDSYIKVTKINGKEKMFDALSLFGSKNGKPLVFQFGDGASDKRDNKKLPLQFGGAAWLLPFVGAKGHQHWDLNLHFVNPTVFSVPAPSSLGFLGLGALALAYWRRRQTQA
;
A
#
# COMPACT_ATOMS: atom_id res chain seq x y z
N MET A 1 -27.76 11.15 -59.18
CA MET A 1 -27.46 9.98 -58.33
C MET A 1 -26.06 10.13 -57.74
N MET A 2 -25.88 10.80 -56.59
CA MET A 2 -24.56 10.90 -55.92
C MET A 2 -24.65 11.51 -54.49
N LYS A 3 -25.59 11.07 -53.64
CA LYS A 3 -25.74 11.65 -52.29
C LYS A 3 -26.06 10.66 -51.14
N GLN A 4 -25.76 9.36 -51.28
CA GLN A 4 -26.17 8.35 -50.27
C GLN A 4 -25.06 7.44 -49.73
N ILE A 5 -23.77 7.79 -49.83
CA ILE A 5 -22.67 6.93 -49.33
C ILE A 5 -21.98 7.49 -48.06
N ALA A 6 -22.39 8.64 -47.53
CA ALA A 6 -21.67 9.25 -46.40
C ALA A 6 -22.14 8.83 -44.99
N LEU A 7 -23.20 8.02 -44.84
CA LEU A 7 -23.83 7.78 -43.52
C LEU A 7 -23.52 6.41 -42.88
N ALA A 8 -22.80 5.52 -43.56
CA ALA A 8 -22.47 4.19 -43.03
C ALA A 8 -21.10 4.11 -42.32
N ALA A 9 -20.27 5.15 -42.42
CA ALA A 9 -18.90 5.15 -41.89
C ALA A 9 -18.79 5.59 -40.41
N LEU A 10 -19.88 6.02 -39.77
CA LEU A 10 -19.83 6.56 -38.40
C LEU A 10 -20.12 5.55 -37.28
N CYS A 11 -20.50 4.30 -37.61
CA CYS A 11 -20.91 3.31 -36.60
C CYS A 11 -19.85 2.23 -36.28
N VAL A 12 -18.70 2.23 -36.95
CA VAL A 12 -17.66 1.19 -36.75
C VAL A 12 -16.56 1.64 -35.78
N GLY A 13 -16.55 2.90 -35.33
CA GLY A 13 -15.52 3.44 -34.44
C GLY A 13 -15.80 3.35 -32.93
N SER A 14 -16.91 2.74 -32.49
CA SER A 14 -17.36 2.81 -31.08
C SER A 14 -17.12 1.53 -30.27
N PHE A 15 -16.51 0.50 -30.87
CA PHE A 15 -16.11 -0.72 -30.17
C PHE A 15 -14.59 -0.71 -29.97
N ALA A 16 -14.16 -1.00 -28.74
CA ALA A 16 -12.81 -0.90 -28.21
C ALA A 16 -12.45 0.55 -27.83
N PHE A 17 -12.31 0.92 -26.55
CA PHE A 17 -11.71 0.17 -25.45
C PHE A 17 -12.44 0.51 -24.15
N THR A 18 -13.14 -0.47 -23.56
CA THR A 18 -13.44 -0.42 -22.13
C THR A 18 -12.14 -0.74 -21.40
N SER A 19 -11.27 0.25 -21.22
CA SER A 19 -10.12 0.10 -20.34
C SER A 19 -10.66 -0.03 -18.91
N THR A 20 -10.66 -1.23 -18.35
CA THR A 20 -10.87 -1.41 -16.92
C THR A 20 -9.79 -0.62 -16.19
N SER A 21 -10.15 0.38 -15.39
CA SER A 21 -9.20 1.00 -14.48
C SER A 21 -9.07 0.09 -13.26
N GLN A 22 -7.86 -0.36 -12.97
CA GLN A 22 -7.56 -1.02 -11.71
C GLN A 22 -7.74 0.02 -10.61
N ALA A 23 -8.72 -0.19 -9.73
CA ALA A 23 -9.05 0.72 -8.64
C ALA A 23 -8.13 0.49 -7.44
N ALA A 24 -7.83 -0.77 -7.13
CA ALA A 24 -6.94 -1.12 -6.04
C ALA A 24 -6.37 -2.56 -6.16
N VAL A 25 -5.26 -2.81 -5.46
CA VAL A 25 -4.82 -4.16 -5.09
C VAL A 25 -4.91 -4.33 -3.58
N MET A 26 -5.54 -5.40 -3.13
CA MET A 26 -5.54 -5.79 -1.72
C MET A 26 -4.65 -7.01 -1.50
N TYR A 27 -3.93 -7.01 -0.39
CA TYR A 27 -3.09 -8.12 0.06
C TYR A 27 -3.47 -8.51 1.48
N ASP A 28 -3.46 -9.81 1.75
CA ASP A 28 -3.41 -10.31 3.12
C ASP A 28 -2.02 -10.03 3.71
N VAL A 29 -1.99 -9.57 4.96
CA VAL A 29 -0.75 -9.23 5.65
C VAL A 29 -0.44 -10.28 6.71
N ILE A 30 0.74 -10.89 6.60
CA ILE A 30 1.27 -11.86 7.54
C ILE A 30 2.68 -11.47 8.01
N ASN A 31 3.19 -12.19 9.00
CA ASN A 31 4.54 -11.96 9.50
C ASN A 31 5.58 -12.13 8.38
N ALA A 32 6.49 -11.18 8.25
CA ALA A 32 7.74 -11.42 7.56
C ALA A 32 8.55 -12.51 8.28
N THR A 33 9.39 -13.24 7.53
CA THR A 33 10.33 -14.23 8.09
C THR A 33 11.55 -13.58 8.77
N SER A 34 11.28 -12.71 9.73
CA SER A 34 12.26 -12.19 10.68
C SER A 34 12.52 -13.23 11.77
N LYS A 35 13.58 -13.13 12.56
CA LYS A 35 13.75 -13.93 13.80
C LYS A 35 13.52 -13.04 15.02
N ASN A 36 12.78 -13.56 16.00
CA ASN A 36 12.33 -12.86 17.19
C ASN A 36 12.73 -13.65 18.45
N CYS A 37 12.05 -13.35 19.55
CA CYS A 37 11.92 -14.23 20.72
C CYS A 37 12.04 -15.74 20.41
N ASN A 38 13.15 -16.38 20.80
CA ASN A 38 13.35 -17.82 20.57
C ASN A 38 13.36 -18.23 19.07
N GLY A 39 13.59 -17.30 18.16
CA GLY A 39 13.83 -17.58 16.74
C GLY A 39 12.60 -17.60 15.82
N GLY A 40 11.40 -17.20 16.28
CA GLY A 40 10.19 -17.14 15.44
C GLY A 40 10.04 -15.84 14.62
N PRO A 41 9.13 -15.77 13.64
CA PRO A 41 8.81 -14.54 12.91
C PRO A 41 8.00 -13.54 13.72
N HIS A 42 8.23 -12.23 13.51
CA HIS A 42 7.42 -11.12 14.04
C HIS A 42 7.12 -10.09 12.95
N GLY A 43 5.96 -9.44 13.03
CA GLY A 43 5.55 -8.38 12.12
C GLY A 43 5.68 -6.97 12.69
N LEU A 44 5.58 -6.82 14.02
CA LEU A 44 5.85 -5.56 14.72
C LEU A 44 6.86 -5.82 15.84
N TRP A 45 7.92 -5.00 15.91
CA TRP A 45 8.88 -5.00 17.01
C TRP A 45 8.93 -3.63 17.66
N THR A 46 8.65 -3.55 18.95
CA THR A 46 8.57 -2.28 19.68
C THR A 46 9.86 -1.94 20.45
N ASN A 47 10.96 -2.60 20.09
CA ASN A 47 12.29 -2.38 20.65
C ASN A 47 12.33 -2.49 22.17
N LYS A 48 12.77 -1.46 22.90
CA LYS A 48 12.83 -1.50 24.37
C LYS A 48 11.47 -1.25 25.03
N HIS A 49 10.44 -0.85 24.27
CA HIS A 49 9.10 -0.68 24.80
C HIS A 49 8.45 -2.04 25.00
N LYS A 50 8.65 -2.59 26.19
CA LYS A 50 7.88 -3.71 26.68
C LYS A 50 6.55 -3.20 27.18
N PHE A 51 5.49 -3.72 26.59
CA PHE A 51 4.16 -3.54 27.11
C PHE A 51 4.08 -4.44 28.34
N SER A 52 3.66 -5.69 28.33
CA SER A 52 3.56 -6.43 29.61
C SER A 52 4.89 -6.95 30.18
N LYS A 53 4.89 -7.31 31.48
CA LYS A 53 6.05 -7.93 32.15
C LYS A 53 6.32 -9.28 31.49
N GLY A 54 7.55 -9.54 31.06
CA GLY A 54 7.92 -10.83 30.50
C GLY A 54 9.07 -10.77 29.50
N THR A 55 9.53 -11.95 29.13
CA THR A 55 10.39 -12.15 27.96
C THR A 55 9.53 -11.93 26.72
N CYS A 56 10.02 -11.15 25.75
CA CYS A 56 9.40 -10.99 24.43
C CYS A 56 8.15 -10.12 24.31
N GLY A 57 7.82 -9.32 25.32
CA GLY A 57 6.72 -8.35 25.25
C GLY A 57 6.87 -7.27 24.16
N GLN A 58 8.02 -7.21 23.49
CA GLN A 58 8.30 -6.30 22.39
C GLN A 58 8.12 -6.90 20.99
N TYR A 59 7.83 -8.20 20.85
CA TYR A 59 7.65 -8.86 19.55
C TYR A 59 6.20 -9.25 19.35
N PHE A 60 5.57 -8.72 18.30
CA PHE A 60 4.17 -8.95 17.99
C PHE A 60 4.03 -9.69 16.66
N ASN A 61 3.23 -10.75 16.68
CA ASN A 61 2.92 -11.56 15.53
C ASN A 61 1.58 -11.14 14.96
N ILE A 62 1.55 -10.85 13.66
CA ILE A 62 0.34 -10.50 12.93
C ILE A 62 -0.64 -11.66 13.03
N GLN A 63 -1.85 -11.35 13.49
CA GLN A 63 -2.99 -12.27 13.62
C GLN A 63 -3.88 -12.17 12.39
N LYS A 64 -4.07 -10.94 11.89
CA LYS A 64 -4.78 -10.60 10.67
C LYS A 64 -4.29 -9.24 10.19
N GLY A 65 -4.30 -9.02 8.89
CA GLY A 65 -4.09 -7.69 8.36
C GLY A 65 -4.37 -7.63 6.88
N THR A 66 -4.54 -6.41 6.40
CA THR A 66 -4.87 -6.08 5.02
C THR A 66 -4.06 -4.86 4.62
N PHE A 67 -3.43 -4.93 3.45
CA PHE A 67 -2.80 -3.81 2.80
C PHE A 67 -3.56 -3.53 1.50
N THR A 68 -4.10 -2.32 1.35
CA THR A 68 -4.83 -1.90 0.15
C THR A 68 -4.04 -0.80 -0.53
N PHE A 69 -3.66 -1.01 -1.79
CA PHE A 69 -2.91 -0.09 -2.62
C PHE A 69 -3.81 0.47 -3.71
N TYR A 70 -3.99 1.79 -3.74
CA TYR A 70 -4.80 2.51 -4.71
C TYR A 70 -3.89 3.17 -5.75
N ASN A 71 -3.86 2.57 -6.94
CA ASN A 71 -2.98 2.95 -8.04
C ASN A 71 -3.77 3.26 -9.32
N ASP A 72 -4.97 3.81 -9.16
CA ASP A 72 -5.95 4.05 -10.22
C ASP A 72 -5.79 5.41 -10.90
N HIS A 73 -4.90 6.25 -10.38
CA HIS A 73 -4.59 7.57 -10.93
C HIS A 73 -3.37 7.52 -11.86
N SER A 74 -3.37 8.34 -12.92
CA SER A 74 -2.25 8.40 -13.88
C SER A 74 -1.01 9.12 -13.34
N ASP A 75 -1.20 10.01 -12.37
CA ASP A 75 -0.13 10.63 -11.59
C ASP A 75 0.16 9.75 -10.37
N GLU A 76 1.32 9.10 -10.38
CA GLU A 76 1.79 8.19 -9.33
C GLU A 76 1.92 8.89 -7.98
N SER A 77 2.19 10.20 -7.95
CA SER A 77 2.28 10.95 -6.70
C SER A 77 0.96 11.01 -5.93
N MET A 78 -0.16 10.72 -6.62
CA MET A 78 -1.50 10.62 -6.05
C MET A 78 -1.88 9.21 -5.62
N TRP A 79 -1.02 8.21 -5.85
CA TRP A 79 -1.26 6.88 -5.33
C TRP A 79 -1.23 6.89 -3.81
N THR A 80 -2.09 6.06 -3.22
CA THR A 80 -2.25 5.96 -1.76
C THR A 80 -2.31 4.50 -1.34
N ALA A 81 -2.15 4.25 -0.04
CA ALA A 81 -2.38 2.92 0.50
C ALA A 81 -2.94 2.97 1.91
N ASN A 82 -3.60 1.90 2.34
CA ASN A 82 -4.01 1.70 3.73
C ASN A 82 -3.47 0.37 4.24
N LEU A 83 -2.92 0.37 5.45
CA LEU A 83 -2.58 -0.82 6.23
C LEU A 83 -3.48 -0.87 7.46
N SER A 84 -4.25 -1.95 7.57
CA SER A 84 -5.00 -2.28 8.79
C SER A 84 -4.59 -3.65 9.29
N MET A 85 -4.09 -3.76 10.52
CA MET A 85 -3.70 -5.06 11.06
C MET A 85 -3.85 -5.17 12.58
N GLN A 86 -3.97 -6.40 13.05
CA GLN A 86 -3.87 -6.76 14.46
C GLN A 86 -2.69 -7.69 14.67
N ALA A 87 -1.87 -7.39 15.67
CA ALA A 87 -0.73 -8.21 16.05
C ALA A 87 -0.79 -8.53 17.54
N LYS A 88 -0.31 -9.71 17.93
CA LYS A 88 -0.34 -10.21 19.31
C LYS A 88 1.05 -10.67 19.73
N ASN A 89 1.51 -10.26 20.90
CA ASN A 89 2.77 -10.77 21.43
C ASN A 89 2.57 -12.10 22.17
N PRO A 90 3.64 -12.89 22.43
CA PRO A 90 3.51 -14.19 23.12
C PRO A 90 2.92 -14.13 24.53
N ILE A 91 2.96 -12.96 25.17
CA ILE A 91 2.40 -12.74 26.52
C ILE A 91 0.96 -12.25 26.50
N GLY A 92 0.36 -12.08 25.31
CA GLY A 92 -1.08 -11.84 25.14
C GLY A 92 -1.48 -10.39 24.85
N ASP A 93 -0.55 -9.44 24.83
CA ASP A 93 -0.88 -8.05 24.48
C ASP A 93 -1.27 -7.94 23.00
N LEU A 94 -2.27 -7.11 22.73
CA LEU A 94 -2.77 -6.85 21.39
C LEU A 94 -2.33 -5.46 20.93
N ALA A 95 -1.84 -5.38 19.70
CA ALA A 95 -1.57 -4.14 19.00
C ALA A 95 -2.49 -4.07 17.78
N GLU A 96 -3.25 -2.98 17.66
CA GLU A 96 -3.96 -2.61 16.46
C GLU A 96 -3.15 -1.54 15.74
N VAL A 97 -2.98 -1.69 14.43
CA VAL A 97 -2.25 -0.75 13.60
C VAL A 97 -3.17 -0.34 12.47
N ASN A 98 -3.34 0.97 12.30
CA ASN A 98 -3.99 1.58 11.15
C ASN A 98 -3.07 2.65 10.58
N MET A 99 -2.73 2.57 9.30
CA MET A 99 -1.88 3.56 8.64
C MET A 99 -2.43 3.88 7.26
N ASP A 100 -2.60 5.16 6.99
CA ASP A 100 -2.90 5.68 5.66
C ASP A 100 -1.63 6.28 5.08
N PHE A 101 -1.22 5.84 3.91
CA PHE A 101 0.00 6.25 3.23
C PHE A 101 -0.32 7.10 2.01
N HIS A 102 0.50 8.12 1.79
CA HIS A 102 0.41 9.01 0.62
C HIS A 102 1.81 9.42 0.15
N SER A 103 1.87 10.24 -0.91
CA SER A 103 3.14 10.74 -1.46
C SER A 103 4.06 9.61 -1.89
N PHE A 104 3.55 8.80 -2.83
CA PHE A 104 4.27 7.70 -3.43
C PHE A 104 5.49 8.21 -4.22
N SER A 105 6.60 7.46 -4.16
CA SER A 105 7.86 7.77 -4.80
C SER A 105 8.61 6.50 -5.15
N HIS A 106 9.20 6.48 -6.34
CA HIS A 106 10.12 5.42 -6.77
C HIS A 106 11.48 5.49 -6.08
N LYS A 107 11.84 6.63 -5.47
CA LYS A 107 13.19 6.85 -4.93
C LYS A 107 13.14 7.58 -3.61
N GLU A 108 13.68 6.96 -2.58
CA GLU A 108 13.89 7.60 -1.28
C GLU A 108 15.19 7.19 -0.59
N ALA A 109 15.68 8.06 0.29
CA ALA A 109 16.95 7.88 0.99
C ALA A 109 16.89 6.88 2.17
N TYR A 110 15.92 5.96 2.19
CA TYR A 110 15.66 5.14 3.35
C TYR A 110 16.63 3.95 3.53
N LYS A 111 16.99 3.68 4.79
CA LYS A 111 18.08 2.80 5.17
C LYS A 111 17.66 1.33 5.18
N ARG A 112 18.21 0.59 4.22
CA ARG A 112 18.26 -0.87 4.19
C ARG A 112 18.96 -1.41 5.44
N GLY A 113 18.22 -2.04 6.34
CA GLY A 113 18.72 -3.25 6.99
C GLY A 113 18.65 -4.42 5.99
N GLY A 114 18.63 -5.67 6.45
CA GLY A 114 18.89 -6.87 5.66
C GLY A 114 17.93 -7.22 4.49
N GLY A 115 17.08 -6.29 4.02
CA GLY A 115 16.22 -6.42 2.84
C GLY A 115 16.96 -6.35 1.48
N GLY A 116 16.20 -6.38 0.39
CA GLY A 116 16.71 -6.29 -0.99
C GLY A 116 17.46 -4.97 -1.25
N ARG A 117 18.46 -4.99 -2.15
CA ARG A 117 19.09 -3.74 -2.61
C ARG A 117 18.21 -3.12 -3.70
N ASP A 118 17.55 -2.02 -3.39
CA ASP A 118 17.08 -1.04 -4.36
C ASP A 118 18.30 -0.28 -4.98
N ASN A 119 18.87 -0.79 -6.04
CA ASN A 119 19.76 0.04 -6.85
C ASN A 119 18.94 0.54 -8.02
N THR A 120 19.36 1.65 -8.63
CA THR A 120 18.78 2.18 -9.87
C THR A 120 18.75 1.18 -11.04
N ALA A 121 19.32 -0.02 -10.87
CA ALA A 121 19.24 -1.12 -11.83
C ALA A 121 18.02 -2.04 -11.61
N ASN A 122 17.37 -1.97 -10.43
CA ASN A 122 16.22 -2.78 -10.04
C ASN A 122 14.93 -1.96 -9.84
N ASP A 123 15.02 -0.64 -9.75
CA ASP A 123 13.88 0.27 -9.80
C ASP A 123 13.33 0.31 -11.23
N LEU A 124 12.18 -0.31 -11.45
CA LEU A 124 11.57 -0.43 -12.76
C LEU A 124 10.76 0.80 -13.15
N ASN A 125 10.62 1.80 -12.28
CA ASN A 125 9.67 2.92 -12.38
C ASN A 125 8.26 2.38 -12.73
N THR A 126 7.87 1.31 -12.04
CA THR A 126 6.55 0.69 -12.17
C THR A 126 6.00 0.39 -10.80
N ALA A 127 4.69 0.19 -10.65
CA ALA A 127 4.16 -0.29 -9.38
C ALA A 127 4.81 -1.63 -8.96
N PRO A 128 5.17 -1.83 -7.68
CA PRO A 128 5.73 -3.09 -7.22
C PRO A 128 4.69 -4.20 -7.32
N THR A 129 5.11 -5.34 -7.86
CA THR A 129 4.27 -6.54 -7.97
C THR A 129 5.08 -7.78 -7.58
N PRO A 130 4.44 -8.84 -7.05
CA PRO A 130 5.17 -10.04 -6.66
C PRO A 130 6.00 -10.63 -7.81
N GLY A 131 7.32 -10.71 -7.62
CA GLY A 131 8.27 -11.27 -8.58
C GLY A 131 8.91 -10.28 -9.55
N ASN A 132 8.54 -8.99 -9.54
CA ASN A 132 9.15 -7.99 -10.42
C ASN A 132 10.49 -7.43 -9.90
N GLY A 133 10.84 -7.68 -8.63
CA GLY A 133 12.08 -7.20 -8.02
C GLY A 133 12.09 -5.71 -7.67
N ASP A 134 10.95 -5.03 -7.79
CA ASP A 134 10.82 -3.59 -7.61
C ASP A 134 10.48 -3.24 -6.15
N ILE A 135 10.98 -2.09 -5.69
CA ILE A 135 10.74 -1.58 -4.33
C ILE A 135 10.49 -0.08 -4.42
N ASP A 136 9.32 0.34 -3.99
CA ASP A 136 8.92 1.74 -3.94
C ASP A 136 8.57 2.19 -2.54
N PHE A 137 8.29 3.48 -2.40
CA PHE A 137 8.15 4.15 -1.12
C PHE A 137 6.89 4.99 -1.04
N PHE A 138 6.25 4.97 0.12
CA PHE A 138 5.40 6.06 0.57
C PHE A 138 6.15 6.93 1.55
N THR A 139 6.10 8.24 1.34
CA THR A 139 6.81 9.23 2.16
C THR A 139 5.90 10.04 3.06
N GLY A 140 4.61 9.74 3.03
CA GLY A 140 3.60 10.45 3.78
C GLY A 140 2.72 9.50 4.58
N ILE A 141 2.22 10.01 5.71
CA ILE A 141 1.27 9.30 6.56
C ILE A 141 0.10 10.21 6.91
N GLY A 142 -1.11 9.69 6.76
CA GLY A 142 -2.35 10.39 7.02
C GLY A 142 -2.54 10.69 8.51
N PRO A 143 -3.27 11.77 8.84
CA PRO A 143 -3.40 12.26 10.21
C PRO A 143 -4.17 11.31 11.15
N ASP A 144 -5.00 10.44 10.60
CA ASP A 144 -5.79 9.48 11.37
C ASP A 144 -5.06 8.14 11.60
N SER A 145 -3.78 8.07 11.21
CA SER A 145 -2.97 6.88 11.41
C SER A 145 -2.61 6.68 12.89
N TYR A 146 -2.60 5.43 13.36
CA TYR A 146 -2.29 5.11 14.75
C TYR A 146 -1.71 3.71 14.94
N ILE A 147 -1.04 3.53 16.08
CA ILE A 147 -0.77 2.23 16.68
C ILE A 147 -1.37 2.23 18.08
N LYS A 148 -2.30 1.32 18.33
CA LYS A 148 -2.99 1.19 19.61
C LYS A 148 -2.59 -0.12 20.26
N VAL A 149 -1.82 -0.04 21.34
CA VAL A 149 -1.42 -1.23 22.10
C VAL A 149 -2.33 -1.35 23.31
N THR A 150 -3.17 -2.37 23.29
CA THR A 150 -4.01 -2.75 24.42
C THR A 150 -3.17 -3.62 25.35
N LYS A 151 -2.87 -3.10 26.55
CA LYS A 151 -1.98 -3.74 27.51
C LYS A 151 -2.73 -4.22 28.76
N ILE A 152 -2.26 -5.37 29.26
CA ILE A 152 -2.78 -6.19 30.35
C ILE A 152 -2.79 -5.47 31.72
N ASN A 153 -3.94 -4.87 32.01
CA ASN A 153 -4.75 -4.78 33.24
C ASN A 153 -6.08 -4.10 32.82
N GLY A 154 -6.51 -4.32 31.57
CA GLY A 154 -7.57 -3.56 30.91
C GLY A 154 -7.23 -2.13 30.49
N LYS A 155 -5.95 -1.73 30.36
CA LYS A 155 -5.57 -0.35 30.00
C LYS A 155 -5.04 -0.26 28.58
N GLU A 156 -5.67 0.62 27.80
CA GLU A 156 -5.27 0.94 26.43
C GLU A 156 -4.18 2.01 26.43
N LYS A 157 -3.19 1.86 25.55
CA LYS A 157 -2.28 2.95 25.19
C LYS A 157 -2.33 3.16 23.69
N MET A 158 -2.91 4.30 23.31
CA MET A 158 -2.90 4.77 21.93
C MET A 158 -1.62 5.55 21.68
N PHE A 159 -1.04 5.31 20.51
CA PHE A 159 0.06 6.06 19.99
C PHE A 159 -0.36 6.59 18.62
N ASP A 160 -0.55 7.91 18.54
CA ASP A 160 -0.78 8.59 17.27
C ASP A 160 0.47 8.41 16.41
N ALA A 161 0.28 7.95 15.18
CA ALA A 161 1.34 7.82 14.18
C ALA A 161 2.16 9.09 14.07
N LEU A 162 1.54 10.24 13.86
CA LEU A 162 2.23 11.53 13.73
C LEU A 162 3.05 11.87 14.98
N SER A 163 2.53 11.54 16.17
CA SER A 163 3.25 11.75 17.44
C SER A 163 4.42 10.78 17.64
N LEU A 164 4.27 9.54 17.18
CA LEU A 164 5.32 8.51 17.14
C LEU A 164 6.33 8.72 16.02
N PHE A 165 6.02 9.51 15.00
CA PHE A 165 6.85 9.69 13.80
C PHE A 165 7.39 11.11 13.70
N GLY A 166 7.31 11.86 14.81
CA GLY A 166 7.85 13.20 14.98
C GLY A 166 9.30 13.25 14.52
N SER A 167 9.50 13.83 13.34
CA SER A 167 10.79 13.88 12.69
C SER A 167 11.85 14.48 13.60
N LYS A 168 12.94 13.75 13.81
CA LYS A 168 14.19 14.44 14.09
C LYS A 168 14.64 15.00 12.74
N ASN A 169 14.55 16.33 12.58
CA ASN A 169 15.00 17.11 11.41
C ASN A 169 14.02 17.22 10.22
N GLY A 170 12.71 17.18 10.42
CA GLY A 170 11.73 17.45 9.34
C GLY A 170 11.54 16.32 8.32
N LYS A 171 12.20 15.18 8.48
CA LYS A 171 12.08 14.05 7.54
C LYS A 171 10.84 13.19 7.84
N PRO A 172 9.98 12.96 6.85
CA PRO A 172 8.75 12.21 7.08
C PRO A 172 9.02 10.71 7.21
N LEU A 173 8.01 9.98 7.71
CA LEU A 173 8.02 8.52 7.75
C LEU A 173 8.18 7.98 6.32
N VAL A 174 9.04 6.98 6.14
CA VAL A 174 9.13 6.24 4.88
C VAL A 174 8.68 4.81 5.10
N PHE A 175 7.68 4.39 4.34
CA PHE A 175 7.21 3.01 4.24
C PHE A 175 7.65 2.44 2.90
N GLN A 176 8.50 1.41 2.94
CA GLN A 176 8.94 0.70 1.74
C GLN A 176 7.98 -0.44 1.43
N PHE A 177 7.70 -0.67 0.15
CA PHE A 177 6.74 -1.65 -0.37
C PHE A 177 7.31 -2.31 -1.62
N GLY A 178 7.20 -3.64 -1.74
CA GLY A 178 7.66 -4.36 -2.91
C GLY A 178 8.45 -5.64 -2.62
N ASP A 179 9.16 -6.13 -3.63
CA ASP A 179 9.92 -7.37 -3.58
C ASP A 179 11.22 -7.21 -2.78
N GLY A 180 11.24 -7.80 -1.58
CA GLY A 180 12.37 -7.63 -0.67
C GLY A 180 12.32 -6.34 0.14
N ALA A 181 11.17 -5.65 0.14
CA ALA A 181 10.88 -4.54 1.03
C ALA A 181 10.77 -4.97 2.50
N SER A 182 10.78 -6.26 2.82
CA SER A 182 10.92 -6.70 4.21
C SER A 182 12.38 -6.61 4.68
N ASP A 183 12.64 -5.82 5.73
CA ASP A 183 13.97 -5.46 6.21
C ASP A 183 14.75 -6.60 6.90
N LYS A 184 14.06 -7.72 7.23
CA LYS A 184 14.62 -8.78 8.07
C LYS A 184 14.67 -10.10 7.33
N ARG A 185 15.59 -10.23 6.39
CA ARG A 185 15.99 -11.52 5.83
C ARG A 185 16.94 -12.23 6.79
N ASP A 186 16.55 -13.39 7.31
CA ASP A 186 17.51 -14.26 7.99
C ASP A 186 18.54 -14.79 6.97
N ASN A 187 19.79 -14.32 7.10
CA ASN A 187 20.99 -14.95 6.54
C ASN A 187 21.01 -15.28 5.04
N LYS A 188 20.57 -14.38 4.15
CA LYS A 188 20.70 -14.52 2.67
C LYS A 188 20.14 -15.82 2.06
N LYS A 189 19.48 -16.70 2.82
CA LYS A 189 19.04 -18.04 2.41
C LYS A 189 17.55 -18.12 2.13
N LEU A 190 16.75 -17.23 2.71
CA LEU A 190 15.32 -17.17 2.44
C LEU A 190 15.06 -16.37 1.15
N PRO A 191 14.07 -16.70 0.32
CA PRO A 191 13.72 -15.88 -0.84
C PRO A 191 13.34 -14.46 -0.41
N LEU A 192 13.51 -13.48 -1.31
CA LEU A 192 12.94 -12.14 -1.08
C LEU A 192 11.42 -12.30 -0.99
N GLN A 193 10.82 -11.68 0.02
CA GLN A 193 9.37 -11.68 0.20
C GLN A 193 8.81 -10.37 -0.31
N PHE A 194 7.75 -10.45 -1.10
CA PHE A 194 6.93 -9.30 -1.43
C PHE A 194 6.24 -8.80 -0.16
N GLY A 195 6.37 -7.53 0.16
CA GLY A 195 5.92 -7.07 1.47
C GLY A 195 6.15 -5.59 1.68
N GLY A 196 6.29 -5.21 2.94
CA GLY A 196 6.61 -3.84 3.29
C GLY A 196 7.31 -3.71 4.64
N ALA A 197 7.96 -2.58 4.85
CA ALA A 197 8.61 -2.28 6.12
C ALA A 197 8.65 -0.79 6.41
N ALA A 198 8.81 -0.46 7.69
CA ALA A 198 9.11 0.90 8.14
C ALA A 198 9.84 0.84 9.48
N TRP A 199 10.78 1.77 9.71
CA TRP A 199 11.22 2.10 11.08
C TRP A 199 10.44 3.32 11.56
N LEU A 200 9.81 3.10 12.70
CA LEU A 200 8.93 4.02 13.39
C LEU A 200 9.71 4.63 14.55
N LEU A 201 9.96 5.94 14.59
CA LEU A 201 10.84 6.55 15.60
C LEU A 201 10.06 7.17 16.76
N PRO A 202 9.71 6.42 17.82
CA PRO A 202 8.60 6.73 18.73
C PRO A 202 8.62 8.11 19.43
N PHE A 203 9.71 8.89 19.37
CA PHE A 203 9.79 10.24 19.94
C PHE A 203 10.86 11.12 19.25
N VAL A 204 10.63 12.44 19.25
CA VAL A 204 11.64 13.46 18.92
C VAL A 204 12.86 13.28 19.84
N GLY A 205 14.04 13.02 19.26
CA GLY A 205 15.29 12.85 20.01
C GLY A 205 15.77 11.40 20.18
N ALA A 206 14.98 10.41 19.76
CA ALA A 206 15.43 9.02 19.66
C ALA A 206 16.74 8.94 18.86
N LYS A 207 17.77 8.29 19.42
CA LYS A 207 18.99 7.96 18.67
C LYS A 207 18.63 6.84 17.68
N GLY A 208 19.21 6.80 16.48
CA GLY A 208 18.79 5.92 15.37
C GLY A 208 18.65 4.41 15.63
N HIS A 209 19.01 3.94 16.83
CA HIS A 209 18.81 2.57 17.32
C HIS A 209 17.52 2.41 18.17
N GLN A 210 16.74 3.47 18.39
CA GLN A 210 15.50 3.49 19.17
C GLN A 210 14.30 3.72 18.24
N HIS A 211 14.02 2.75 17.37
CA HIS A 211 12.83 2.70 16.53
C HIS A 211 11.99 1.47 16.85
N TRP A 212 10.74 1.43 16.42
CA TRP A 212 9.97 0.22 16.23
C TRP A 212 10.09 -0.23 14.77
N ASP A 213 10.01 -1.54 14.53
CA ASP A 213 10.02 -2.09 13.17
C ASP A 213 8.63 -2.60 12.81
N LEU A 214 8.18 -2.27 11.60
CA LEU A 214 7.17 -3.01 10.86
C LEU A 214 7.87 -3.87 9.81
N ASN A 215 7.56 -5.17 9.78
CA ASN A 215 8.08 -6.13 8.81
C ASN A 215 6.94 -7.02 8.32
N LEU A 216 6.45 -6.74 7.12
CA LEU A 216 5.22 -7.30 6.61
C LEU A 216 5.53 -8.19 5.41
N HIS A 217 4.81 -9.30 5.29
CA HIS A 217 4.78 -10.12 4.08
C HIS A 217 3.35 -10.07 3.54
N PHE A 218 3.24 -9.75 2.26
CA PHE A 218 1.98 -9.58 1.55
C PHE A 218 1.70 -10.79 0.68
N VAL A 219 0.53 -11.40 0.87
CA VAL A 219 0.11 -12.62 0.19
C VAL A 219 -1.29 -12.46 -0.40
N ASN A 220 -1.69 -13.39 -1.27
CA ASN A 220 -3.04 -13.47 -1.85
C ASN A 220 -3.53 -12.14 -2.49
N PRO A 221 -2.81 -11.58 -3.49
CA PRO A 221 -3.23 -10.35 -4.15
C PRO A 221 -4.64 -10.49 -4.75
N THR A 222 -5.52 -9.56 -4.42
CA THR A 222 -6.85 -9.42 -5.00
C THR A 222 -6.94 -8.07 -5.71
N VAL A 223 -7.16 -8.10 -7.03
CA VAL A 223 -7.25 -6.90 -7.86
C VAL A 223 -8.71 -6.48 -8.01
N PHE A 224 -9.02 -5.24 -7.65
CA PHE A 224 -10.32 -4.63 -7.86
C PHE A 224 -10.25 -3.72 -9.08
N SER A 225 -11.09 -3.98 -10.07
CA SER A 225 -11.22 -3.15 -11.26
C SER A 225 -12.61 -2.54 -11.33
N VAL A 226 -12.69 -1.24 -11.60
CA VAL A 226 -13.98 -0.59 -11.87
C VAL A 226 -14.16 -0.54 -13.39
N PRO A 227 -15.31 -0.95 -13.93
CA PRO A 227 -15.60 -0.76 -15.34
C PRO A 227 -15.49 0.73 -15.67
N ALA A 228 -14.83 1.08 -16.78
CA ALA A 228 -14.82 2.46 -17.25
C ALA A 228 -16.26 2.99 -17.28
N PRO A 229 -16.51 4.24 -16.86
CA PRO A 229 -17.83 4.82 -17.00
C PRO A 229 -18.28 4.65 -18.45
N SER A 230 -19.52 4.24 -18.66
CA SER A 230 -20.13 4.00 -19.97
C SER A 230 -20.33 5.29 -20.77
N SER A 231 -19.44 6.28 -20.62
CA SER A 231 -19.41 7.56 -21.31
C SER A 231 -19.45 7.38 -22.82
N LEU A 232 -18.82 6.33 -23.36
CA LEU A 232 -18.96 5.93 -24.76
C LEU A 232 -20.38 5.47 -25.10
N GLY A 233 -21.03 4.74 -24.20
CA GLY A 233 -22.45 4.38 -24.31
C GLY A 233 -23.36 5.62 -24.31
N PHE A 234 -23.12 6.57 -23.39
CA PHE A 234 -23.86 7.83 -23.35
C PHE A 234 -23.59 8.73 -24.57
N LEU A 235 -22.35 8.76 -25.08
CA LEU A 235 -21.99 9.46 -26.30
C LEU A 235 -22.70 8.83 -27.51
N GLY A 236 -22.73 7.50 -27.59
CA GLY A 236 -23.48 6.77 -28.61
C GLY A 236 -24.98 7.08 -28.57
N LEU A 237 -25.59 7.07 -27.38
CA LEU A 237 -27.00 7.48 -27.20
C LEU A 237 -27.23 8.94 -27.60
N GLY A 238 -26.32 9.85 -27.24
CA GLY A 238 -26.37 11.26 -27.63
C GLY A 238 -26.26 11.44 -29.16
N ALA A 239 -25.38 10.69 -29.82
CA ALA A 239 -25.24 10.71 -31.28
C ALA A 239 -26.51 10.17 -31.98
N LEU A 240 -27.10 9.09 -31.47
CA LEU A 240 -28.38 8.58 -31.97
C LEU A 240 -29.52 9.58 -31.79
N ALA A 241 -29.59 10.26 -30.64
CA ALA A 241 -30.58 11.30 -30.38
C ALA A 241 -30.40 12.50 -31.32
N LEU A 242 -29.17 12.96 -31.56
CA LEU A 242 -28.86 14.01 -32.53
C LEU A 242 -29.22 13.61 -33.97
N ALA A 243 -28.90 12.38 -34.36
CA ALA A 243 -29.26 11.85 -35.68
C ALA A 243 -30.79 11.79 -35.87
N TYR A 244 -31.52 11.35 -34.84
CA TYR A 244 -32.98 11.34 -34.85
C TYR A 244 -33.57 12.75 -34.95
N TRP A 245 -33.05 13.71 -34.18
CA TRP A 245 -33.49 15.10 -34.20
C TRP A 245 -33.28 15.76 -35.57
N ARG A 246 -32.10 15.56 -36.18
CA ARG A 246 -31.83 16.07 -37.54
C ARG A 246 -32.81 15.52 -38.57
N ARG A 247 -33.16 14.23 -38.51
CA ARG A 247 -34.15 13.63 -39.43
C ARG A 247 -35.52 14.29 -39.31
N ARG A 248 -35.96 14.64 -38.10
CA ARG A 248 -37.23 15.35 -37.91
C ARG A 248 -37.22 16.76 -38.51
N GLN A 249 -36.11 17.50 -38.41
CA GLN A 249 -36.00 18.83 -39.00
C GLN A 249 -35.98 18.84 -40.54
N THR A 250 -35.58 17.74 -41.19
CA THR A 250 -35.59 17.67 -42.66
C THR A 250 -36.95 17.26 -43.24
N GLN A 251 -37.88 16.83 -42.39
CA GLN A 251 -39.22 16.37 -42.76
C GLN A 251 -40.33 17.39 -42.44
N ALA A 252 -39.97 18.51 -41.78
CA ALA A 252 -40.83 19.66 -41.53
C ALA A 252 -40.46 20.80 -42.49
#